data_AF-A0A0W1AKU9-F1
#
_entry.id   AF-A0A0W1AKU9-F1
#
_cell.length_a   1.000
_cell.length_b   1.000
_cell.length_c   1.000
_cell.angle_alpha   90.00
_cell.angle_beta   90.00
_cell.angle_gamma   90.00
#
_symmetry.space_group_name_H-M   'P 1'
#
loop_
_entity.id
_entity.type
_entity.pdbx_description
1 polymer ?
#
loop_
_entity_poly.entity_id
_entity_poly.type
_entity_poly.pdbx_seq_one_letter_code
_entity_poly.pdbx_strand_id
1 'polypeptide(L)'
;MISILLFFAVTSFEPLAGMIQQKMQSGAVQSHIPSYHYQLNEIKELLEKERGTLRSQVINKVLKSIQCASVYQVERNNILTVIDYSLPSNQKRLWVFDLNDKKLLFHTYVSHGIRSGTLLTRYFSNKNDSKASSIGVYKTDQAYYGREGLSLRLAGIDKHFNDNAYNRAIVMHGGWYVEENFIKRYGRPGRSWGCPALPPDLYKPIINTIKDNSLMVIYYPSDEWFGKSRFLTCDAPAQSTATSSIQPRPSLPPDDVDNRDPVLFADLNKNDRREDNDPILVMAADAYERIFHTQAPLGRMLRRQINHQEYIAISSQEFDKLVAQNNKEDLDALHFVVPVIIMSHGYYETQMKILNMGRINQVSLHSAVPGHLGGVTKSYTVNTDTKSFINLKATNRFIRWLGL
;
A
#
# COMPACT_ATOMS: atom_id res chain seq x y z
N MET A 1 -9.05 40.58 69.24
CA MET A 1 -7.94 41.55 69.16
C MET A 1 -7.62 41.77 67.68
N ILE A 2 -7.80 43.03 67.20
CA ILE A 2 -7.29 43.66 65.95
C ILE A 2 -7.74 42.99 64.63
N SER A 3 -8.61 43.50 63.74
CA SER A 3 -9.12 44.82 63.31
C SER A 3 -8.14 45.74 62.58
N ILE A 4 -8.12 45.69 61.23
CA ILE A 4 -7.73 46.71 60.22
C ILE A 4 -8.44 46.26 58.88
N LEU A 5 -9.57 46.76 58.34
CA LEU A 5 -9.99 48.08 57.77
C LEU A 5 -9.06 48.55 56.62
N LEU A 6 -9.45 48.76 55.35
CA LEU A 6 -10.57 49.52 54.76
C LEU A 6 -10.76 49.24 53.25
N PHE A 7 -12.03 49.25 52.81
CA PHE A 7 -12.67 49.88 51.63
C PHE A 7 -12.07 49.78 50.21
N PHE A 8 -12.93 49.52 49.21
CA PHE A 8 -13.46 50.57 48.30
C PHE A 8 -14.65 50.08 47.44
N ALA A 9 -15.74 50.84 47.56
CA ALA A 9 -16.74 51.29 46.57
C ALA A 9 -17.35 50.32 45.51
N VAL A 10 -18.68 50.23 45.60
CA VAL A 10 -19.60 49.76 44.54
C VAL A 10 -19.93 50.91 43.60
N THR A 11 -19.73 50.73 42.30
CA THR A 11 -20.41 51.54 41.26
C THR A 11 -20.80 50.66 40.09
N SER A 12 -22.11 50.52 39.89
CA SER A 12 -22.77 49.99 38.70
C SER A 12 -22.56 50.92 37.51
N PHE A 13 -22.18 50.37 36.35
CA PHE A 13 -22.25 51.09 35.07
C PHE A 13 -22.76 50.16 33.95
N GLU A 14 -23.89 50.56 33.39
CA GLU A 14 -24.42 50.15 32.08
C GLU A 14 -23.68 50.88 30.93
N PRO A 15 -23.87 50.45 29.66
CA PRO A 15 -22.85 50.53 28.62
C PRO A 15 -22.87 51.86 27.85
N LEU A 16 -21.68 52.35 27.47
CA LEU A 16 -21.54 53.42 26.48
C LEU A 16 -21.16 52.86 25.11
N ALA A 17 -22.08 52.99 24.17
CA ALA A 17 -21.80 52.97 22.74
C ALA A 17 -20.99 54.21 22.34
N GLY A 18 -19.95 54.03 21.51
CA GLY A 18 -19.28 55.16 20.88
C GLY A 18 -17.89 54.87 20.32
N MET A 19 -17.85 54.62 19.01
CA MET A 19 -16.72 54.86 18.08
C MET A 19 -15.43 54.04 18.25
N ILE A 20 -15.27 53.02 17.39
CA ILE A 20 -14.26 53.03 16.31
C ILE A 20 -14.92 52.34 15.11
N GLN A 21 -15.25 53.14 14.11
CA GLN A 21 -15.62 52.68 12.78
C GLN A 21 -14.36 52.72 11.93
N GLN A 22 -13.71 51.58 11.71
CA GLN A 22 -12.70 51.41 10.66
C GLN A 22 -12.99 50.13 9.87
N LYS A 23 -13.49 50.36 8.66
CA LYS A 23 -13.45 49.51 7.46
C LYS A 23 -13.29 48.00 7.68
N MET A 24 -14.41 47.29 7.72
CA MET A 24 -14.47 46.00 7.03
C MET A 24 -14.40 46.26 5.53
N GLN A 25 -13.19 46.27 4.98
CA GLN A 25 -13.02 46.01 3.55
C GLN A 25 -13.27 44.53 3.35
N SER A 26 -14.39 44.23 2.69
CA SER A 26 -14.64 42.95 2.02
C SER A 26 -13.56 42.71 0.97
N GLY A 27 -12.42 42.15 1.41
CA GLY A 27 -11.47 41.53 0.51
C GLY A 27 -12.10 40.23 0.03
N ALA A 28 -12.78 40.26 -1.11
CA ALA A 28 -12.99 39.05 -1.87
C ALA A 28 -11.61 38.47 -2.14
N VAL A 29 -11.24 37.38 -1.45
CA VAL A 29 -10.10 36.57 -1.84
C VAL A 29 -10.51 35.92 -3.14
N GLN A 30 -10.24 36.63 -4.24
CA GLN A 30 -10.34 36.09 -5.56
C GLN A 30 -9.26 35.00 -5.63
N SER A 31 -9.68 33.75 -5.46
CA SER A 31 -8.83 32.59 -5.68
C SER A 31 -8.39 32.65 -7.14
N HIS A 32 -7.25 33.24 -7.41
CA HIS A 32 -6.58 33.12 -8.70
C HIS A 32 -6.16 31.67 -8.84
N ILE A 33 -7.06 30.85 -9.40
CA ILE A 33 -6.69 29.55 -9.96
C ILE A 33 -5.59 29.87 -10.98
N PRO A 34 -4.36 29.35 -10.82
CA PRO A 34 -3.31 29.60 -11.78
C PRO A 34 -3.79 29.15 -13.16
N SER A 35 -3.84 30.09 -14.11
CA SER A 35 -4.11 29.78 -15.50
C SER A 35 -2.91 29.02 -16.05
N TYR A 36 -3.02 27.70 -16.15
CA TYR A 36 -1.97 26.87 -16.74
C TYR A 36 -1.96 27.07 -18.25
N HIS A 37 -1.05 27.91 -18.74
CA HIS A 37 -0.91 28.30 -20.14
C HIS A 37 -0.08 27.31 -20.99
N TYR A 38 -0.25 25.99 -20.82
CA TYR A 38 0.33 25.03 -21.75
C TYR A 38 -0.74 24.47 -22.68
N GLN A 39 -0.41 24.38 -23.97
CA GLN A 39 -1.32 23.82 -24.96
C GLN A 39 -1.27 22.30 -24.91
N LEU A 40 -2.41 21.63 -25.19
CA LEU A 40 -2.48 20.17 -25.19
C LEU A 40 -1.48 19.53 -26.16
N ASN A 41 -1.12 20.23 -27.24
CA ASN A 41 -0.09 19.81 -28.19
C ASN A 41 1.32 19.78 -27.57
N GLU A 42 1.66 20.74 -26.71
CA GLU A 42 2.97 20.76 -26.04
C GLU A 42 3.08 19.61 -25.02
N ILE A 43 1.99 19.32 -24.31
CA ILE A 43 1.92 18.14 -23.42
C ILE A 43 2.09 16.87 -24.24
N LYS A 44 1.42 16.79 -25.40
CA LYS A 44 1.55 15.64 -26.30
C LYS A 44 3.00 15.45 -26.73
N GLU A 45 3.67 16.49 -27.21
CA GLU A 45 5.08 16.41 -27.59
C GLU A 45 5.97 15.96 -26.42
N LEU A 46 5.74 16.47 -25.21
CA LEU A 46 6.45 16.04 -24.00
C LEU A 46 6.28 14.54 -23.74
N LEU A 47 5.04 14.06 -23.72
CA LEU A 47 4.74 12.63 -23.47
C LEU A 47 5.29 11.74 -24.59
N GLU A 48 5.31 12.26 -25.82
CA GLU A 48 5.79 11.51 -26.99
C GLU A 48 7.31 11.33 -27.02
N LYS A 49 8.08 12.19 -26.35
CA LYS A 49 9.52 11.97 -26.10
C LYS A 49 9.78 10.67 -25.34
N GLU A 50 8.83 10.25 -24.50
CA GLU A 50 8.92 9.02 -23.72
C GLU A 50 8.30 7.81 -24.42
N ARG A 51 7.96 7.86 -25.72
CA ARG A 51 7.30 6.77 -26.47
C ARG A 51 7.99 5.40 -26.38
N GLY A 52 9.31 5.38 -26.12
CA GLY A 52 10.05 4.13 -25.90
C GLY A 52 9.62 3.38 -24.63
N THR A 53 9.04 4.07 -23.65
CA THR A 53 8.58 3.49 -22.37
C THR A 53 7.09 3.74 -22.11
N LEU A 54 6.53 4.85 -22.61
CA LEU A 54 5.14 5.27 -22.46
C LEU A 54 4.38 5.10 -23.79
N ARG A 55 3.55 4.06 -23.88
CA ARG A 55 2.88 3.68 -25.14
C ARG A 55 1.84 4.71 -25.59
N SER A 56 1.68 4.86 -26.91
CA SER A 56 0.75 5.83 -27.52
C SER A 56 -0.71 5.69 -27.05
N GLN A 57 -1.17 4.47 -26.77
CA GLN A 57 -2.52 4.25 -26.23
C GLN A 57 -2.70 4.90 -24.85
N VAL A 58 -1.66 4.88 -24.02
CA VAL A 58 -1.64 5.53 -22.71
C VAL A 58 -1.61 7.05 -22.89
N ILE A 59 -0.70 7.55 -23.74
CA ILE A 59 -0.58 8.98 -24.05
C ILE A 59 -1.93 9.56 -24.47
N ASN A 60 -2.64 8.91 -25.39
CA ASN A 60 -3.95 9.36 -25.87
C ASN A 60 -4.99 9.48 -24.75
N LYS A 61 -5.04 8.51 -23.83
CA LYS A 61 -5.98 8.55 -22.69
C LYS A 61 -5.58 9.57 -21.63
N VAL A 62 -4.28 9.78 -21.41
CA VAL A 62 -3.75 10.82 -20.51
C VAL A 62 -4.09 12.21 -21.06
N LEU A 63 -3.83 12.47 -22.34
CA LEU A 63 -4.19 13.74 -22.99
C LEU A 63 -5.70 14.00 -22.90
N LYS A 64 -6.51 12.98 -23.16
CA LYS A 64 -7.97 13.10 -23.02
C LYS A 64 -8.39 13.42 -21.58
N SER A 65 -7.76 12.78 -20.59
CA SER A 65 -8.00 13.05 -19.17
C SER A 65 -7.67 14.49 -18.79
N ILE A 66 -6.56 15.04 -19.31
CA ILE A 66 -6.16 16.43 -19.08
C ILE A 66 -7.16 17.39 -19.74
N GLN A 67 -7.55 17.13 -21.00
CA GLN A 67 -8.55 17.93 -21.72
C GLN A 67 -9.87 17.99 -20.92
N CYS A 68 -10.38 16.83 -20.50
CA CYS A 68 -11.63 16.76 -19.75
C CYS A 68 -11.52 17.38 -18.35
N ALA A 69 -10.36 17.24 -17.68
CA ALA A 69 -10.11 17.93 -16.42
C ALA A 69 -10.20 19.47 -16.58
N SER A 70 -9.70 20.01 -17.71
CA SER A 70 -9.83 21.44 -18.03
C SER A 70 -11.29 21.84 -18.31
N VAL A 71 -12.05 21.05 -19.07
CA VAL A 71 -13.49 21.28 -19.33
C VAL A 71 -14.28 21.38 -18.02
N TYR A 72 -13.97 20.50 -17.06
CA TYR A 72 -14.62 20.49 -15.76
C TYR A 72 -13.97 21.39 -14.71
N GLN A 73 -13.00 22.23 -15.11
CA GLN A 73 -12.32 23.18 -14.23
C GLN A 73 -11.76 22.53 -12.96
N VAL A 74 -11.19 21.33 -13.09
CA VAL A 74 -10.53 20.66 -11.97
C VAL A 74 -9.29 21.46 -11.56
N GLU A 75 -9.33 22.01 -10.35
CA GLU A 75 -8.18 22.67 -9.74
C GLU A 75 -7.03 21.67 -9.62
N ARG A 76 -5.88 22.02 -10.21
CA ARG A 76 -4.68 21.20 -10.23
C ARG A 76 -3.42 22.03 -10.35
N ASN A 77 -2.26 21.46 -10.05
CA ASN A 77 -0.95 22.05 -10.35
C ASN A 77 -0.40 21.61 -11.73
N ASN A 78 0.82 22.04 -12.07
CA ASN A 78 1.52 21.70 -13.32
C ASN A 78 2.17 20.31 -13.32
N ILE A 79 2.06 19.55 -12.23
CA ILE A 79 2.64 18.21 -12.12
C ILE A 79 1.62 17.16 -12.56
N LEU A 80 2.08 16.25 -13.42
CA LEU A 80 1.31 15.12 -13.92
C LEU A 80 1.99 13.81 -13.54
N THR A 81 1.25 12.93 -12.86
CA THR A 81 1.69 11.54 -12.63
C THR A 81 0.92 10.59 -13.52
N VAL A 82 1.61 9.65 -14.17
CA VAL A 82 1.01 8.59 -14.98
C VAL A 82 1.45 7.24 -14.42
N ILE A 83 0.51 6.32 -14.19
CA ILE A 83 0.80 4.93 -13.85
C ILE A 83 0.18 4.04 -14.93
N ASP A 84 0.97 3.20 -15.58
CA ASP A 84 0.48 2.20 -16.53
C ASP A 84 0.42 0.81 -15.88
N TYR A 85 -0.75 0.44 -15.36
CA TYR A 85 -0.94 -0.86 -14.72
C TYR A 85 -1.12 -2.02 -15.69
N SER A 86 -1.12 -1.78 -17.00
CA SER A 86 -1.06 -2.88 -17.97
C SER A 86 0.36 -3.37 -18.24
N LEU A 87 1.38 -2.67 -17.74
CA LEU A 87 2.73 -3.19 -17.65
C LEU A 87 2.91 -4.08 -16.41
N PRO A 88 3.73 -5.15 -16.51
CA PRO A 88 4.17 -5.95 -15.37
C PRO A 88 4.76 -5.09 -14.24
N SER A 89 4.51 -5.49 -12.99
CA SER A 89 5.00 -4.74 -11.81
C SER A 89 6.52 -4.75 -11.63
N ASN A 90 7.23 -5.65 -12.33
CA ASN A 90 8.69 -5.67 -12.38
C ASN A 90 9.27 -4.76 -13.49
N GLN A 91 8.47 -3.88 -14.09
CA GLN A 91 8.90 -2.85 -15.01
C GLN A 91 8.66 -1.46 -14.42
N LYS A 92 9.48 -0.48 -14.83
CA LYS A 92 9.26 0.93 -14.51
C LYS A 92 8.01 1.41 -15.23
N ARG A 93 6.94 1.66 -14.48
CA ARG A 93 5.57 1.90 -14.98
C ARG A 93 4.88 3.09 -14.32
N LEU A 94 5.67 3.96 -13.68
CA LEU A 94 5.26 5.25 -13.16
C LEU A 94 6.11 6.34 -13.80
N TRP A 95 5.47 7.39 -14.29
CA TRP A 95 6.10 8.60 -14.80
C TRP A 95 5.57 9.82 -14.05
N VAL A 96 6.44 10.80 -13.78
CA VAL A 96 6.06 12.11 -13.23
C VAL A 96 6.64 13.17 -14.14
N PHE A 97 5.80 14.09 -14.61
CA PHE A 97 6.17 15.17 -15.51
C PHE A 97 5.91 16.52 -14.88
N ASP A 98 6.80 17.47 -15.15
CA ASP A 98 6.52 18.89 -15.03
C ASP A 98 6.01 19.40 -16.38
N LEU A 99 4.75 19.80 -16.42
CA LEU A 99 4.10 20.30 -17.64
C LEU A 99 4.49 21.74 -17.98
N ASN A 100 4.95 22.53 -16.99
CA ASN A 100 5.42 23.89 -17.21
C ASN A 100 6.84 23.89 -17.77
N ASP A 101 7.73 23.14 -17.12
CA ASP A 101 9.13 23.01 -17.52
C ASP A 101 9.33 22.07 -18.70
N LYS A 102 8.29 21.32 -19.09
CA LYS A 102 8.29 20.33 -20.17
C LYS A 102 9.37 19.25 -19.95
N LYS A 103 9.40 18.67 -18.76
CA LYS A 103 10.41 17.69 -18.34
C LYS A 103 9.79 16.45 -17.71
N LEU A 104 10.40 15.30 -17.98
CA LEU A 104 10.23 14.09 -17.17
C LEU A 104 11.07 14.26 -15.90
N LEU A 105 10.42 14.13 -14.73
CA LEU A 105 11.05 14.23 -13.42
C LEU A 105 11.42 12.84 -12.86
N PHE A 106 10.53 11.86 -13.03
CA PHE A 106 10.73 10.51 -12.50
C PHE A 106 10.18 9.45 -13.45
N HIS A 107 10.92 8.34 -13.63
CA HIS A 107 10.44 7.11 -14.27
C HIS A 107 10.89 5.90 -13.43
N THR A 108 9.96 5.22 -12.76
CA THR A 108 10.30 4.21 -11.74
C THR A 108 9.25 3.12 -11.54
N TYR A 109 9.55 2.18 -10.64
CA TYR A 109 8.67 1.10 -10.22
C TYR A 109 7.51 1.60 -9.34
N VAL A 110 6.38 0.90 -9.40
CA VAL A 110 5.25 1.13 -8.49
C VAL A 110 4.47 -0.16 -8.27
N SER A 111 4.16 -0.49 -7.01
CA SER A 111 3.40 -1.68 -6.65
C SER A 111 1.89 -1.52 -6.95
N HIS A 112 1.15 -2.60 -6.74
CA HIS A 112 -0.32 -2.62 -6.79
C HIS A 112 -0.89 -3.42 -5.60
N GLY A 113 -2.21 -3.44 -5.47
CA GLY A 113 -2.90 -4.18 -4.41
C GLY A 113 -2.83 -5.70 -4.57
N ILE A 114 -2.76 -6.43 -3.46
CA ILE A 114 -2.61 -7.89 -3.44
C ILE A 114 -3.73 -8.63 -4.19
N ARG A 115 -4.96 -8.11 -4.19
CA ARG A 115 -6.10 -8.69 -4.94
C ARG A 115 -6.19 -8.23 -6.38
N SER A 116 -5.25 -7.42 -6.86
CA SER A 116 -5.18 -7.03 -8.27
C SER A 116 -4.40 -8.00 -9.15
N GLY A 117 -3.67 -8.94 -8.56
CA GLY A 117 -2.86 -9.95 -9.27
C GLY A 117 -1.47 -10.12 -8.63
N THR A 118 -0.64 -10.97 -9.23
CA THR A 118 0.72 -11.25 -8.74
C THR A 118 1.78 -10.41 -9.46
N LEU A 119 2.11 -10.73 -10.71
CA LEU A 119 3.03 -9.93 -11.53
C LEU A 119 2.28 -8.87 -12.33
N LEU A 120 1.19 -9.27 -12.98
CA LEU A 120 0.31 -8.44 -13.80
C LEU A 120 -0.88 -7.96 -12.97
N THR A 121 -1.26 -6.69 -13.16
CA THR A 121 -2.43 -6.09 -12.50
C THR A 121 -3.66 -6.33 -13.36
N ARG A 122 -4.41 -7.40 -13.08
CA ARG A 122 -5.55 -7.88 -13.89
C ARG A 122 -6.92 -7.56 -13.31
N TYR A 123 -6.99 -7.29 -12.01
CA TYR A 123 -8.22 -6.96 -11.31
C TYR A 123 -8.12 -5.61 -10.62
N PHE A 124 -9.23 -4.89 -10.59
CA PHE A 124 -9.30 -3.58 -9.96
C PHE A 124 -10.65 -3.43 -9.28
N SER A 125 -10.69 -2.68 -8.19
CA SER A 125 -11.92 -2.47 -7.44
C SER A 125 -11.93 -1.13 -6.74
N ASN A 126 -13.11 -0.53 -6.71
CA ASN A 126 -13.41 0.68 -5.96
C ASN A 126 -14.16 0.36 -4.65
N LYS A 127 -14.37 -0.93 -4.33
CA LYS A 127 -15.09 -1.36 -3.12
C LYS A 127 -14.20 -1.26 -1.88
N ASN A 128 -14.81 -0.93 -0.75
CA ASN A 128 -14.16 -1.05 0.56
C ASN A 128 -13.68 -2.48 0.81
N ASP A 129 -12.53 -2.60 1.48
CA ASP A 129 -11.85 -3.86 1.81
C ASP A 129 -11.58 -4.82 0.62
N SER A 130 -11.62 -4.31 -0.61
CA SER A 130 -11.32 -5.11 -1.80
C SER A 130 -9.86 -5.51 -1.94
N LYS A 131 -8.94 -4.86 -1.19
CA LYS A 131 -7.48 -5.05 -1.24
C LYS A 131 -6.88 -4.99 -2.65
N ALA A 132 -7.59 -4.35 -3.59
CA ALA A 132 -7.23 -4.20 -5.00
C ALA A 132 -6.99 -2.72 -5.31
N SER A 133 -6.15 -2.41 -6.28
CA SER A 133 -5.99 -1.05 -6.79
C SER A 133 -7.22 -0.61 -7.61
N SER A 134 -7.36 0.69 -7.84
CA SER A 134 -8.38 1.29 -8.71
C SER A 134 -7.73 2.13 -9.81
N ILE A 135 -8.29 2.09 -11.01
CA ILE A 135 -7.88 2.91 -12.17
C ILE A 135 -8.65 4.23 -12.19
N GLY A 136 -8.27 5.14 -13.08
CA GLY A 136 -8.95 6.42 -13.29
C GLY A 136 -8.11 7.62 -12.89
N VAL A 137 -8.76 8.77 -12.83
CA VAL A 137 -8.13 10.06 -12.52
C VAL A 137 -8.22 10.37 -11.03
N TYR A 138 -7.10 10.77 -10.44
CA TYR A 138 -6.95 11.17 -9.05
C TYR A 138 -6.42 12.60 -8.97
N LYS A 139 -6.76 13.28 -7.88
CA LYS A 139 -6.08 14.47 -7.39
C LYS A 139 -5.28 14.12 -6.14
N THR A 140 -4.05 14.58 -6.04
CA THR A 140 -3.25 14.42 -4.83
C THR A 140 -3.61 15.50 -3.81
N ASP A 141 -3.55 15.15 -2.54
CA ASP A 141 -3.83 16.04 -1.41
C ASP A 141 -2.54 16.36 -0.64
N GLN A 142 -2.64 16.78 0.61
CA GLN A 142 -1.50 16.96 1.49
C GLN A 142 -0.83 15.63 1.85
N ALA A 143 0.49 15.67 1.99
CA ALA A 143 1.26 14.58 2.56
C ALA A 143 1.17 14.60 4.10
N TYR A 144 1.19 13.43 4.72
CA TYR A 144 1.19 13.27 6.16
C TYR A 144 2.15 12.15 6.57
N TYR A 145 2.53 12.12 7.84
CA TYR A 145 3.32 11.02 8.40
C TYR A 145 2.38 10.03 9.09
N GLY A 146 2.42 8.78 8.64
CA GLY A 146 1.64 7.68 9.20
C GLY A 146 2.47 6.42 9.40
N ARG A 147 1.80 5.27 9.54
CA ARG A 147 2.42 3.96 9.80
C ARG A 147 3.45 3.52 8.74
N GLU A 148 3.32 4.01 7.51
CA GLU A 148 4.23 3.73 6.38
C GLU A 148 5.23 4.88 6.16
N GLY A 149 5.40 5.79 7.12
CA GLY A 149 6.21 7.00 7.00
C GLY A 149 5.48 8.11 6.23
N LEU A 150 6.22 8.92 5.48
CA LEU A 150 5.65 9.96 4.62
C LEU A 150 4.72 9.31 3.59
N SER A 151 3.45 9.69 3.65
CA SER A 151 2.36 9.14 2.85
C SER A 151 1.54 10.26 2.23
N LEU A 152 1.09 10.06 1.00
CA LEU A 152 0.30 11.03 0.26
C LEU A 152 -1.12 10.53 0.05
N ARG A 153 -2.11 11.29 0.52
CA ARG A 153 -3.52 10.95 0.28
C ARG A 153 -3.88 11.13 -1.19
N LEU A 154 -4.65 10.17 -1.72
CA LEU A 154 -5.12 10.19 -3.10
C LEU A 154 -6.64 10.36 -3.11
N ALA A 155 -7.13 11.48 -3.62
CA ALA A 155 -8.55 11.72 -3.85
C ALA A 155 -8.92 11.21 -5.25
N GLY A 156 -9.66 10.11 -5.32
CA GLY A 156 -10.23 9.64 -6.59
C GLY A 156 -11.36 10.57 -7.02
N ILE A 157 -11.24 11.14 -8.22
CA ILE A 157 -12.23 12.10 -8.75
C ILE A 157 -13.05 11.49 -9.90
N ASP A 158 -12.73 10.26 -10.31
CA ASP A 158 -13.39 9.53 -11.38
C ASP A 158 -14.48 8.60 -10.83
N LYS A 159 -15.72 9.13 -10.85
CA LYS A 159 -16.90 8.51 -10.26
C LYS A 159 -17.06 7.05 -10.71
N HIS A 160 -17.38 6.15 -9.77
CA HIS A 160 -17.48 4.70 -9.94
C HIS A 160 -16.16 3.95 -10.17
N PHE A 161 -15.09 4.61 -10.64
CA PHE A 161 -13.80 3.97 -10.89
C PHE A 161 -12.86 4.03 -9.69
N ASN A 162 -12.80 5.19 -9.01
CA ASN A 162 -11.90 5.41 -7.89
C ASN A 162 -12.43 6.39 -6.82
N ASP A 163 -13.65 6.89 -6.93
CA ASP A 163 -14.26 7.88 -6.03
C ASP A 163 -14.38 7.44 -4.57
N ASN A 164 -14.13 6.17 -4.26
CA ASN A 164 -14.08 5.67 -2.89
C ASN A 164 -12.64 5.58 -2.32
N ALA A 165 -11.61 6.03 -3.06
CA ALA A 165 -10.20 5.93 -2.67
C ALA A 165 -9.91 6.55 -1.29
N TYR A 166 -10.52 7.69 -0.97
CA TYR A 166 -10.34 8.35 0.32
C TYR A 166 -10.88 7.50 1.48
N ASN A 167 -12.13 7.02 1.38
CA ASN A 167 -12.75 6.17 2.40
C ASN A 167 -12.04 4.81 2.56
N ARG A 168 -11.36 4.36 1.50
CA ARG A 168 -10.53 3.16 1.47
C ARG A 168 -9.13 3.38 2.04
N ALA A 169 -8.83 4.59 2.51
CA ALA A 169 -7.51 5.02 2.98
C ALA A 169 -6.39 4.72 1.95
N ILE A 170 -6.69 4.89 0.65
CA ILE A 170 -5.69 4.70 -0.41
C ILE A 170 -4.73 5.90 -0.41
N VAL A 171 -3.45 5.59 -0.26
CA VAL A 171 -2.36 6.55 -0.23
C VAL A 171 -1.21 6.09 -1.11
N MET A 172 -0.36 7.01 -1.56
CA MET A 172 0.96 6.67 -2.09
C MET A 172 1.98 6.69 -0.95
N HIS A 173 2.82 5.66 -0.84
CA HIS A 173 3.79 5.51 0.26
C HIS A 173 5.06 4.78 -0.21
N GLY A 174 6.10 4.75 0.62
CA GLY A 174 7.31 3.94 0.36
C GLY A 174 7.12 2.46 0.74
N GLY A 175 7.85 1.56 0.08
CA GLY A 175 7.91 0.14 0.46
C GLY A 175 9.23 -0.50 0.05
N TRP A 176 9.95 -1.09 1.01
CA TRP A 176 11.23 -1.78 0.78
C TRP A 176 11.11 -2.91 -0.26
N TYR A 177 9.97 -3.56 -0.32
CA TYR A 177 9.63 -4.60 -1.30
C TYR A 177 9.42 -4.07 -2.74
N VAL A 178 9.64 -2.77 -2.99
CA VAL A 178 9.57 -2.14 -4.33
C VAL A 178 10.97 -1.72 -4.83
N GLU A 179 12.02 -1.99 -4.06
CA GLU A 179 13.41 -1.73 -4.47
C GLU A 179 13.81 -2.55 -5.69
N GLU A 180 14.66 -1.96 -6.54
CA GLU A 180 15.11 -2.62 -7.77
C GLU A 180 15.86 -3.94 -7.49
N ASN A 181 16.70 -3.97 -6.46
CA ASN A 181 17.43 -5.19 -6.06
C ASN A 181 16.47 -6.28 -5.56
N PHE A 182 15.45 -5.90 -4.78
CA PHE A 182 14.39 -6.82 -4.37
C PHE A 182 13.65 -7.39 -5.59
N ILE A 183 13.28 -6.55 -6.55
CA ILE A 183 12.59 -6.96 -7.78
C ILE A 183 13.48 -7.90 -8.62
N LYS A 184 14.77 -7.62 -8.74
CA LYS A 184 15.73 -8.50 -9.44
C LYS A 184 15.86 -9.85 -8.75
N ARG A 185 15.96 -9.86 -7.42
CA ARG A 185 16.06 -11.08 -6.61
C ARG A 185 14.80 -11.93 -6.70
N TYR A 186 13.62 -11.32 -6.59
CA TYR A 186 12.36 -12.03 -6.44
C TYR A 186 11.47 -12.08 -7.69
N GLY A 187 11.91 -11.44 -8.78
CA GLY A 187 11.22 -11.37 -10.07
C GLY A 187 10.05 -10.37 -10.11
N ARG A 188 9.58 -9.86 -8.97
CA ARG A 188 8.52 -8.85 -8.85
C ARG A 188 8.61 -8.08 -7.52
N PRO A 189 8.01 -6.89 -7.40
CA PRO A 189 7.86 -6.23 -6.12
C PRO A 189 6.81 -6.94 -5.26
N GLY A 190 6.82 -6.66 -3.96
CA GLY A 190 5.69 -6.92 -3.08
C GLY A 190 4.45 -6.09 -3.43
N ARG A 191 3.34 -6.38 -2.75
CA ARG A 191 1.99 -5.84 -3.01
C ARG A 191 1.39 -5.27 -1.74
N SER A 192 0.78 -4.10 -1.87
CA SER A 192 0.06 -3.42 -0.79
C SER A 192 -1.38 -3.96 -0.67
N TRP A 193 -2.23 -3.28 0.09
CA TRP A 193 -3.69 -3.54 0.09
C TRP A 193 -4.48 -2.60 -0.83
N GLY A 194 -3.83 -2.06 -1.87
CA GLY A 194 -4.46 -1.22 -2.89
C GLY A 194 -3.65 0.03 -3.23
N CYS A 195 -2.88 0.52 -2.24
CA CYS A 195 -1.97 1.66 -2.35
C CYS A 195 -0.87 1.48 -3.41
N PRO A 196 -0.58 2.47 -4.26
CA PRO A 196 0.67 2.49 -5.02
C PRO A 196 1.84 2.71 -4.06
N ALA A 197 2.71 1.71 -3.89
CA ALA A 197 3.94 1.85 -3.13
C ALA A 197 5.14 2.09 -4.06
N LEU A 198 6.08 2.92 -3.61
CA LEU A 198 7.25 3.37 -4.36
C LEU A 198 8.57 2.87 -3.74
N PRO A 199 9.68 2.86 -4.50
CA PRO A 199 11.00 2.56 -3.95
C PRO A 199 11.37 3.52 -2.80
N PRO A 200 12.02 3.02 -1.72
CA PRO A 200 12.40 3.82 -0.55
C PRO A 200 13.29 5.03 -0.84
N ASP A 201 14.13 4.98 -1.87
CA ASP A 201 14.98 6.12 -2.23
C ASP A 201 14.22 7.22 -3.00
N LEU A 202 13.07 6.88 -3.58
CA LEU A 202 12.32 7.77 -4.49
C LEU A 202 10.98 8.25 -3.94
N TYR A 203 10.41 7.58 -2.93
CA TYR A 203 9.08 7.95 -2.46
C TYR A 203 9.00 9.36 -1.87
N LYS A 204 10.02 9.82 -1.11
CA LYS A 204 10.00 11.19 -0.56
C LYS A 204 10.15 12.27 -1.64
N PRO A 205 11.14 12.20 -2.56
CA PRO A 205 11.21 13.14 -3.68
C PRO A 205 9.93 13.17 -4.52
N ILE A 206 9.38 12.00 -4.86
CA ILE A 206 8.14 11.90 -5.65
C ILE A 206 6.97 12.52 -4.88
N ILE A 207 6.70 12.09 -3.64
CA ILE A 207 5.58 12.62 -2.84
C ILE A 207 5.68 14.13 -2.66
N ASN A 208 6.87 14.66 -2.38
CA ASN A 208 7.06 16.11 -2.25
C ASN A 208 6.86 16.88 -3.55
N THR A 209 7.09 16.23 -4.70
CA THR A 209 6.87 16.82 -6.02
C THR A 209 5.38 16.80 -6.40
N ILE A 210 4.69 15.70 -6.09
CA ILE A 210 3.32 15.47 -6.57
C ILE A 210 2.25 15.86 -5.53
N LYS A 211 2.59 16.28 -4.32
CA LYS A 211 1.59 16.75 -3.34
C LYS A 211 0.92 18.05 -3.81
N ASP A 212 -0.10 18.47 -3.09
CA ASP A 212 -0.74 19.78 -3.25
C ASP A 212 -1.40 19.96 -4.64
N ASN A 213 -2.44 19.16 -4.90
CA ASN A 213 -3.32 19.22 -6.08
C ASN A 213 -2.67 18.80 -7.41
N SER A 214 -1.72 17.88 -7.47
CA SER A 214 -1.28 17.32 -8.77
C SER A 214 -2.32 16.38 -9.38
N LEU A 215 -2.32 16.29 -10.71
CA LEU A 215 -3.17 15.34 -11.43
C LEU A 215 -2.45 13.99 -11.56
N MET A 216 -3.13 12.89 -11.25
CA MET A 216 -2.61 11.53 -11.42
C MET A 216 -3.57 10.69 -12.27
N VAL A 217 -3.06 10.05 -13.30
CA VAL A 217 -3.83 9.15 -14.17
C VAL A 217 -3.31 7.72 -14.02
N ILE A 218 -4.14 6.85 -13.47
CA ILE A 218 -3.85 5.42 -13.37
C ILE A 218 -4.56 4.70 -14.51
N TYR A 219 -3.78 4.25 -15.49
CA TYR A 219 -4.25 3.65 -16.73
C TYR A 219 -4.28 2.12 -16.68
N TYR A 220 -5.32 1.54 -17.30
CA TYR A 220 -5.39 0.15 -17.74
C TYR A 220 -6.37 0.07 -18.95
N PRO A 221 -6.14 -0.81 -19.95
CA PRO A 221 -7.08 -0.98 -21.05
C PRO A 221 -8.40 -1.57 -20.54
N SER A 222 -9.42 -0.74 -20.44
CA SER A 222 -10.74 -1.10 -19.93
C SER A 222 -11.81 -0.36 -20.73
N ASP A 223 -12.60 -1.10 -21.51
CA ASP A 223 -13.68 -0.54 -22.32
C ASP A 223 -14.70 0.19 -21.45
N GLU A 224 -15.00 -0.37 -20.27
CA GLU A 224 -15.87 0.27 -19.29
C GLU A 224 -15.34 1.64 -18.87
N TRP A 225 -14.06 1.73 -18.51
CA TRP A 225 -13.45 3.01 -18.14
C TRP A 225 -13.43 3.98 -19.31
N PHE A 226 -13.04 3.51 -20.50
CA PHE A 226 -12.99 4.32 -21.71
C PHE A 226 -14.34 4.90 -22.12
N GLY A 227 -15.43 4.14 -21.93
CA GLY A 227 -16.77 4.54 -22.33
C GLY A 227 -17.57 5.30 -21.26
N LYS A 228 -17.26 5.14 -19.97
CA LYS A 228 -18.07 5.72 -18.88
C LYS A 228 -17.36 6.78 -18.03
N SER A 229 -16.03 6.86 -18.06
CA SER A 229 -15.33 7.90 -17.30
C SER A 229 -15.62 9.28 -17.88
N ARG A 230 -16.09 10.20 -17.04
CA ARG A 230 -16.25 11.62 -17.43
C ARG A 230 -14.94 12.22 -17.94
N PHE A 231 -13.80 11.74 -17.45
CA PHE A 231 -12.49 12.20 -17.88
C PHE A 231 -12.05 11.65 -19.25
N LEU A 232 -12.85 10.77 -19.87
CA LEU A 232 -12.60 10.28 -21.21
C LEU A 232 -13.72 10.64 -22.20
N THR A 233 -14.86 11.15 -21.71
CA THR A 233 -16.08 11.40 -22.49
C THR A 233 -16.59 12.85 -22.44
N CYS A 234 -15.78 13.82 -22.03
CA CYS A 234 -16.20 15.23 -21.92
C CYS A 234 -16.67 15.90 -23.22
N ASP A 235 -16.37 15.33 -24.39
CA ASP A 235 -16.85 15.84 -25.69
C ASP A 235 -17.99 14.97 -26.25
N ALA A 236 -18.38 13.89 -25.55
CA ALA A 236 -19.46 13.03 -25.99
C ALA A 236 -20.82 13.70 -25.70
N PRO A 237 -21.77 13.70 -26.63
CA PRO A 237 -23.14 14.10 -26.35
C PRO A 237 -23.69 13.23 -25.20
N ALA A 238 -24.50 13.82 -24.33
CA ALA A 238 -25.04 13.20 -23.09
C ALA A 238 -25.87 11.90 -23.28
N GLN A 239 -25.95 11.36 -24.50
CA GLN A 239 -26.70 10.16 -24.87
C GLN A 239 -25.92 9.16 -25.74
N SER A 240 -24.59 9.31 -25.89
CA SER A 240 -23.77 8.29 -26.55
C SER A 240 -23.48 7.13 -25.59
N THR A 241 -24.50 6.31 -25.28
CA THR A 241 -24.27 4.98 -24.74
C THR A 241 -23.75 4.11 -25.87
N ALA A 242 -22.44 4.16 -26.13
CA ALA A 242 -21.82 3.23 -27.05
C ALA A 242 -22.02 1.81 -26.53
N THR A 243 -22.94 1.08 -27.16
CA THR A 243 -23.16 -0.36 -27.05
C THR A 243 -22.00 -1.10 -27.73
N SER A 244 -20.77 -0.85 -27.28
CA SER A 244 -19.69 -1.80 -27.51
C SER A 244 -19.96 -3.00 -26.61
N SER A 245 -19.74 -4.21 -27.10
CA SER A 245 -19.66 -5.41 -26.27
C SER A 245 -18.49 -5.24 -25.30
N ILE A 246 -18.73 -4.53 -24.20
CA ILE A 246 -17.76 -4.27 -23.14
C ILE A 246 -17.25 -5.63 -22.70
N GLN A 247 -15.98 -5.93 -22.98
CA GLN A 247 -15.33 -7.05 -22.31
C GLN A 247 -15.45 -6.79 -20.80
N PRO A 248 -16.20 -7.62 -20.06
CA PRO A 248 -16.40 -7.36 -18.64
C PRO A 248 -15.04 -7.34 -17.97
N ARG A 249 -14.78 -6.34 -17.12
CA ARG A 249 -13.67 -6.44 -16.15
C ARG A 249 -13.83 -7.80 -15.45
N PRO A 250 -12.73 -8.55 -15.21
CA PRO A 250 -12.82 -9.76 -14.40
C PRO A 250 -13.61 -9.46 -13.13
N SER A 251 -14.73 -10.15 -12.93
CA SER A 251 -15.65 -9.88 -11.82
C SER A 251 -15.05 -10.35 -10.49
N LEU A 252 -14.08 -11.26 -10.56
CA LEU A 252 -13.37 -11.86 -9.45
C LEU A 252 -11.86 -11.57 -9.55
N PRO A 253 -11.19 -11.43 -8.39
CA PRO A 253 -9.72 -11.46 -8.34
C PRO A 253 -9.17 -12.75 -8.97
N PRO A 254 -7.94 -12.73 -9.50
CA PRO A 254 -7.29 -13.94 -9.99
C PRO A 254 -7.13 -15.00 -8.87
N ASP A 255 -7.21 -16.29 -9.25
CA ASP A 255 -7.16 -17.43 -8.31
C ASP A 255 -5.81 -17.57 -7.57
N ASP A 256 -4.74 -16.96 -8.10
CA ASP A 256 -3.38 -17.02 -7.54
C ASP A 256 -3.17 -16.13 -6.30
N VAL A 257 -4.22 -15.48 -5.79
CA VAL A 257 -4.12 -14.51 -4.69
C VAL A 257 -4.29 -15.13 -3.31
N ASP A 258 -5.03 -16.25 -3.18
CA ASP A 258 -5.51 -16.74 -1.87
C ASP A 258 -5.02 -18.14 -1.46
N ASN A 259 -4.21 -18.84 -2.27
CA ASN A 259 -3.65 -20.12 -1.83
C ASN A 259 -2.46 -19.91 -0.88
N ARG A 260 -2.59 -20.37 0.38
CA ARG A 260 -1.60 -20.16 1.45
C ARG A 260 -1.15 -21.49 2.03
N ASP A 261 0.15 -21.74 1.96
CA ASP A 261 0.75 -22.86 2.68
C ASP A 261 0.52 -22.67 4.19
N PRO A 262 0.16 -23.74 4.92
CA PRO A 262 0.00 -23.64 6.36
C PRO A 262 1.36 -23.37 7.02
N VAL A 263 1.47 -22.27 7.74
CA VAL A 263 2.66 -21.86 8.48
C VAL A 263 2.57 -22.29 9.95
N LEU A 264 3.73 -22.45 10.60
CA LEU A 264 3.80 -22.89 11.98
C LEU A 264 3.79 -21.71 12.97
N PHE A 265 2.96 -21.82 14.01
CA PHE A 265 2.94 -20.91 15.15
C PHE A 265 3.10 -21.66 16.47
N ALA A 266 3.68 -21.01 17.48
CA ALA A 266 3.77 -21.53 18.83
C ALA A 266 2.48 -21.20 19.61
N ASP A 267 1.70 -22.21 19.93
CA ASP A 267 0.50 -22.12 20.76
C ASP A 267 0.88 -22.07 22.24
N LEU A 268 1.07 -20.85 22.76
CA LEU A 268 1.52 -20.62 24.14
C LEU A 268 0.36 -20.69 25.16
N ASN A 269 -0.87 -20.44 24.73
CA ASN A 269 -2.07 -20.42 25.58
C ASN A 269 -2.82 -21.76 25.60
N LYS A 270 -2.40 -22.73 24.76
CA LYS A 270 -2.95 -24.09 24.63
C LYS A 270 -4.42 -24.12 24.23
N ASN A 271 -4.88 -23.15 23.44
CA ASN A 271 -6.28 -23.05 23.03
C ASN A 271 -6.59 -23.56 21.60
N ASP A 272 -5.60 -24.18 20.95
CA ASP A 272 -5.72 -24.72 19.58
C ASP A 272 -6.01 -23.67 18.50
N ARG A 273 -5.87 -22.37 18.81
CA ARG A 273 -6.23 -21.27 17.92
C ARG A 273 -5.13 -20.21 17.91
N ARG A 274 -4.72 -19.83 16.70
CA ARG A 274 -3.75 -18.76 16.52
C ARG A 274 -4.32 -17.41 16.98
N GLU A 275 -3.64 -16.78 17.91
CA GLU A 275 -3.86 -15.41 18.38
C GLU A 275 -2.86 -14.43 17.75
N ASP A 276 -3.15 -13.12 17.82
CA ASP A 276 -2.34 -12.10 17.16
C ASP A 276 -0.88 -12.02 17.65
N ASN A 277 -0.67 -12.38 18.91
CA ASN A 277 0.63 -12.36 19.58
C ASN A 277 1.33 -13.73 19.61
N ASP A 278 0.72 -14.77 19.03
CA ASP A 278 1.37 -16.07 18.96
C ASP A 278 2.60 -15.99 18.05
N PRO A 279 3.77 -16.49 18.50
CA PRO A 279 4.99 -16.43 17.71
C PRO A 279 4.90 -17.32 16.48
N ILE A 280 5.22 -16.78 15.31
CA ILE A 280 5.36 -17.55 14.08
C ILE A 280 6.80 -18.05 13.97
N LEU A 281 6.94 -19.31 13.56
CA LEU A 281 8.24 -19.89 13.24
C LEU A 281 8.71 -19.35 11.88
N VAL A 282 9.86 -18.69 11.87
CA VAL A 282 10.43 -18.05 10.69
C VAL A 282 11.90 -18.43 10.52
N MET A 283 12.45 -18.14 9.34
CA MET A 283 13.87 -18.24 9.03
C MET A 283 14.29 -17.01 8.23
N ALA A 284 15.56 -16.62 8.28
CA ALA A 284 16.08 -15.59 7.38
C ALA A 284 15.99 -16.05 5.92
N ALA A 285 15.66 -15.15 4.98
CA ALA A 285 15.46 -15.49 3.57
C ALA A 285 16.72 -16.12 2.94
N ASP A 286 17.92 -15.62 3.27
CA ASP A 286 19.19 -16.18 2.77
C ASP A 286 19.44 -17.59 3.29
N ALA A 287 19.11 -17.87 4.56
CA ALA A 287 19.21 -19.20 5.13
C ALA A 287 18.20 -20.16 4.47
N TYR A 288 16.98 -19.68 4.23
CA TYR A 288 15.97 -20.45 3.50
C TYR A 288 16.45 -20.84 2.10
N GLU A 289 16.99 -19.89 1.33
CA GLU A 289 17.48 -20.15 -0.03
C GLU A 289 18.68 -21.12 -0.03
N ARG A 290 19.56 -21.01 0.97
CA ARG A 290 20.67 -21.94 1.16
C ARG A 290 20.21 -23.36 1.50
N ILE A 291 19.23 -23.52 2.38
CA ILE A 291 18.79 -24.82 2.91
C ILE A 291 17.84 -25.54 1.94
N PHE A 292 16.91 -24.81 1.33
CA PHE A 292 15.89 -25.40 0.46
C PHE A 292 16.23 -25.30 -1.03
N HIS A 293 17.34 -24.65 -1.39
CA HIS A 293 17.80 -24.46 -2.77
C HIS A 293 16.71 -23.89 -3.68
N THR A 294 15.88 -23.01 -3.14
CA THR A 294 14.78 -22.37 -3.84
C THR A 294 14.54 -20.98 -3.29
N GLN A 295 14.01 -20.10 -4.14
CA GLN A 295 13.72 -18.72 -3.78
C GLN A 295 12.67 -18.65 -2.66
N ALA A 296 12.87 -17.72 -1.71
CA ALA A 296 11.91 -17.52 -0.64
C ALA A 296 10.53 -17.08 -1.18
N PRO A 297 9.42 -17.74 -0.80
CA PRO A 297 8.10 -17.45 -1.36
C PRO A 297 7.50 -16.18 -0.75
N LEU A 298 7.31 -15.16 -1.59
CA LEU A 298 6.80 -13.85 -1.18
C LEU A 298 5.49 -13.92 -0.38
N GLY A 299 4.62 -14.91 -0.65
CA GLY A 299 3.33 -15.09 0.03
C GLY A 299 3.44 -15.38 1.54
N ARG A 300 4.61 -15.79 2.04
CA ARG A 300 4.88 -16.07 3.46
C ARG A 300 5.91 -15.14 4.09
N MET A 301 6.46 -14.19 3.33
CA MET A 301 7.48 -13.27 3.85
C MET A 301 6.90 -12.32 4.88
N LEU A 302 7.71 -11.93 5.86
CA LEU A 302 7.34 -10.84 6.75
C LEU A 302 7.22 -9.55 5.94
N ARG A 303 6.16 -8.79 6.20
CA ARG A 303 5.98 -7.46 5.57
C ARG A 303 6.97 -6.42 6.05
N ARG A 304 7.69 -6.71 7.14
CA ARG A 304 8.65 -5.81 7.78
C ARG A 304 9.92 -6.60 8.08
N GLN A 305 11.04 -6.03 7.68
CA GLN A 305 12.37 -6.56 7.96
C GLN A 305 12.70 -6.43 9.46
N ILE A 306 13.60 -7.27 9.95
CA ILE A 306 14.18 -7.18 11.29
C ILE A 306 15.65 -6.85 11.08
N ASN A 307 16.12 -5.70 11.60
CA ASN A 307 17.50 -5.23 11.39
C ASN A 307 17.92 -5.22 9.92
N HIS A 308 17.04 -4.76 9.02
CA HIS A 308 17.24 -4.77 7.55
C HIS A 308 17.36 -6.17 6.91
N GLN A 309 17.10 -7.23 7.66
CA GLN A 309 17.10 -8.60 7.15
C GLN A 309 15.68 -9.10 6.86
N GLU A 310 15.55 -9.86 5.78
CA GLU A 310 14.31 -10.46 5.30
C GLU A 310 14.06 -11.81 5.97
N TYR A 311 12.81 -12.07 6.34
CA TYR A 311 12.41 -13.31 7.00
C TYR A 311 11.18 -13.92 6.33
N ILE A 312 11.09 -15.25 6.38
CA ILE A 312 10.06 -16.07 5.77
C ILE A 312 9.44 -16.98 6.82
N ALA A 313 8.11 -17.05 6.88
CA ALA A 313 7.42 -18.01 7.74
C ALA A 313 7.55 -19.43 7.20
N ILE A 314 7.90 -20.39 8.05
CA ILE A 314 8.15 -21.78 7.68
C ILE A 314 6.82 -22.55 7.62
N SER A 315 6.62 -23.27 6.51
CA SER A 315 5.46 -24.15 6.34
C SER A 315 5.63 -25.50 7.05
N SER A 316 4.53 -26.21 7.29
CA SER A 316 4.60 -27.55 7.90
C SER A 316 5.43 -28.52 7.06
N GLN A 317 5.33 -28.46 5.72
CA GLN A 317 6.09 -29.35 4.82
C GLN A 317 7.60 -29.08 4.86
N GLU A 318 7.99 -27.80 4.97
CA GLU A 318 9.39 -27.41 5.10
C GLU A 318 9.95 -27.82 6.45
N PHE A 319 9.17 -27.65 7.52
CA PHE A 319 9.58 -28.07 8.85
C PHE A 319 9.77 -29.58 8.95
N ASP A 320 8.90 -30.38 8.31
CA ASP A 320 9.07 -31.83 8.23
C ASP A 320 10.41 -32.21 7.58
N LYS A 321 10.83 -31.49 6.52
CA LYS A 321 12.11 -31.73 5.85
C LYS A 321 13.29 -31.41 6.78
N LEU A 322 13.23 -30.29 7.50
CA LEU A 322 14.27 -29.91 8.46
C LEU A 322 14.43 -30.96 9.57
N VAL A 323 13.30 -31.43 10.11
CA VAL A 323 13.30 -32.47 11.16
C VAL A 323 13.82 -33.80 10.62
N ALA A 324 13.45 -34.19 9.40
CA ALA A 324 13.89 -35.43 8.78
C ALA A 324 15.40 -35.44 8.46
N GLN A 325 15.99 -34.29 8.11
CA GLN A 325 17.42 -34.14 7.89
C GLN A 325 18.23 -34.22 9.19
N ASN A 326 17.61 -33.90 10.33
CA ASN A 326 18.24 -33.89 11.66
C ASN A 326 19.56 -33.09 11.70
N ASN A 327 19.66 -32.03 10.88
CA ASN A 327 20.79 -31.12 10.87
C ASN A 327 20.58 -30.02 11.90
N LYS A 328 21.44 -29.98 12.93
CA LYS A 328 21.36 -28.99 14.01
C LYS A 328 21.56 -27.56 13.50
N GLU A 329 22.41 -27.35 12.51
CA GLU A 329 22.67 -26.01 11.96
C GLU A 329 21.41 -25.41 11.29
N ASP A 330 20.64 -26.25 10.59
CA ASP A 330 19.43 -25.81 9.90
C ASP A 330 18.27 -25.54 10.88
N LEU A 331 18.20 -26.29 11.98
CA LEU A 331 17.25 -26.03 13.07
C LEU A 331 17.64 -24.79 13.90
N ASP A 332 18.94 -24.54 14.09
CA ASP A 332 19.46 -23.36 14.78
C ASP A 332 19.17 -22.05 13.99
N ALA A 333 18.90 -22.14 12.69
CA ALA A 333 18.50 -21.02 11.84
C ALA A 333 17.01 -20.60 12.01
N LEU A 334 16.23 -21.35 12.80
CA LEU A 334 14.83 -21.04 13.06
C LEU A 334 14.67 -20.01 14.19
N HIS A 335 13.73 -19.10 14.01
CA HIS A 335 13.40 -18.06 14.98
C HIS A 335 11.90 -18.00 15.23
N PHE A 336 11.52 -17.50 16.41
CA PHE A 336 10.14 -17.19 16.73
C PHE A 336 9.94 -15.68 16.67
N VAL A 337 8.97 -15.22 15.87
CA VAL A 337 8.73 -13.78 15.66
C VAL A 337 7.29 -13.41 16.01
N VAL A 338 7.14 -12.29 16.71
CA VAL A 338 5.85 -11.66 17.01
C VAL A 338 5.79 -10.22 16.50
N PRO A 339 4.60 -9.72 16.12
CA PRO A 339 4.39 -8.31 15.90
C PRO A 339 4.35 -7.59 17.25
N VAL A 340 5.04 -6.46 17.37
CA VAL A 340 4.95 -5.56 18.53
C VAL A 340 4.52 -4.17 18.08
N ILE A 341 3.68 -3.51 18.87
CA ILE A 341 3.28 -2.13 18.62
C ILE A 341 4.18 -1.23 19.46
N ILE A 342 4.85 -0.28 18.81
CA ILE A 342 5.69 0.72 19.47
C ILE A 342 5.21 2.13 19.14
N MET A 343 5.36 3.08 20.07
CA MET A 343 5.14 4.50 19.81
C MET A 343 6.42 5.09 19.22
N SER A 344 6.35 5.65 18.02
CA SER A 344 7.47 6.28 17.32
C SER A 344 6.99 7.61 16.76
N HIS A 345 7.66 8.72 17.11
CA HIS A 345 7.37 10.06 16.58
C HIS A 345 5.87 10.47 16.62
N GLY A 346 5.16 10.10 17.68
CA GLY A 346 3.75 10.46 17.87
C GLY A 346 2.73 9.56 17.16
N TYR A 347 3.17 8.44 16.55
CA TYR A 347 2.27 7.44 15.96
C TYR A 347 2.66 6.00 16.35
N TYR A 348 1.70 5.09 16.25
CA TYR A 348 1.92 3.67 16.50
C TYR A 348 2.45 2.96 15.25
N GLU A 349 3.59 2.29 15.41
CA GLU A 349 4.21 1.47 14.37
C GLU A 349 4.21 0.00 14.81
N THR A 350 4.04 -0.91 13.85
CA THR A 350 4.25 -2.34 14.11
C THR A 350 5.67 -2.69 13.73
N GLN A 351 6.43 -3.28 14.65
CA GLN A 351 7.72 -3.89 14.39
C GLN A 351 7.65 -5.40 14.56
N MET A 352 8.61 -6.11 13.97
CA MET A 352 8.76 -7.55 14.16
C MET A 352 9.87 -7.79 15.18
N LYS A 353 9.56 -8.55 16.23
CA LYS A 353 10.51 -8.86 17.30
C LYS A 353 10.79 -10.35 17.33
N ILE A 354 12.06 -10.71 17.26
CA ILE A 354 12.52 -12.07 17.57
C ILE A 354 12.34 -12.31 19.06
N LEU A 355 11.61 -13.36 19.41
CA LEU A 355 11.53 -13.86 20.77
C LEU A 355 12.66 -14.86 20.99
N ASN A 356 13.44 -14.63 22.04
CA ASN A 356 14.38 -15.62 22.50
C ASN A 356 13.61 -16.77 23.16
N MET A 357 13.37 -17.82 22.38
CA MET A 357 12.77 -19.07 22.84
C MET A 357 13.80 -20.20 22.86
N GLY A 358 15.09 -19.90 22.68
CA GLY A 358 16.14 -20.91 22.62
C GLY A 358 16.23 -21.64 21.28
N ARG A 359 17.25 -22.50 21.17
CA ARG A 359 17.52 -23.34 19.99
C ARG A 359 16.79 -24.66 20.10
N ILE A 360 16.21 -25.12 19.00
CA ILE A 360 15.47 -26.37 18.92
C ILE A 360 16.45 -27.55 19.04
N ASN A 361 16.28 -28.41 20.06
CA ASN A 361 17.13 -29.57 20.28
C ASN A 361 16.40 -30.92 20.13
N GLN A 362 15.07 -30.93 20.25
CA GLN A 362 14.26 -32.13 20.12
C GLN A 362 12.89 -31.77 19.55
N VAL A 363 12.41 -32.56 18.60
CA VAL A 363 11.08 -32.42 18.00
C VAL A 363 10.33 -33.74 18.11
N SER A 364 9.09 -33.69 18.56
CA SER A 364 8.16 -34.81 18.61
C SER A 364 6.93 -34.49 17.77
N LEU A 365 6.60 -35.35 16.80
CA LEU A 365 5.43 -35.17 15.96
C LEU A 365 4.19 -35.76 16.66
N HIS A 366 3.11 -34.98 16.72
CA HIS A 366 1.80 -35.45 17.17
C HIS A 366 0.85 -35.57 15.97
N SER A 367 0.08 -36.66 15.95
CA SER A 367 -0.73 -37.08 14.80
C SER A 367 -1.67 -35.99 14.27
N ALA A 368 -1.82 -36.03 12.95
CA ALA A 368 -2.79 -35.33 12.13
C ALA A 368 -4.23 -35.37 12.69
N VAL A 369 -4.72 -34.26 13.24
CA VAL A 369 -6.17 -34.14 13.55
C VAL A 369 -6.91 -33.72 12.27
N PRO A 370 -8.02 -34.39 11.89
CA PRO A 370 -8.88 -33.93 10.81
C PRO A 370 -9.43 -32.55 11.15
N GLY A 371 -8.98 -31.52 10.43
CA GLY A 371 -9.53 -30.18 10.58
C GLY A 371 -10.96 -30.11 10.04
N HIS A 372 -11.79 -29.24 10.62
CA HIS A 372 -13.18 -29.00 10.22
C HIS A 372 -13.39 -28.56 8.75
N LEU A 373 -12.31 -28.37 7.98
CA LEU A 373 -12.31 -27.97 6.57
C LEU A 373 -11.53 -28.95 5.67
N GLY A 374 -11.34 -30.21 6.10
CA GLY A 374 -10.77 -31.28 5.26
C GLY A 374 -9.23 -31.28 5.15
N GLY A 375 -8.52 -30.51 5.97
CA GLY A 375 -7.06 -30.51 6.05
C GLY A 375 -6.54 -31.26 7.28
N VAL A 376 -5.44 -31.99 7.13
CA VAL A 376 -4.66 -32.54 8.25
C VAL A 376 -3.94 -31.40 8.97
N THR A 377 -4.30 -31.14 10.23
CA THR A 377 -3.56 -30.16 11.05
C THR A 377 -2.43 -30.89 11.75
N LYS A 378 -1.20 -30.69 11.28
CA LYS A 378 0.00 -31.24 11.95
C LYS A 378 0.30 -30.42 13.20
N SER A 379 0.68 -31.11 14.26
CA SER A 379 1.15 -30.50 15.51
C SER A 379 2.46 -31.12 15.94
N TYR A 380 3.33 -30.31 16.51
CA TYR A 380 4.66 -30.72 16.95
C TYR A 380 4.87 -30.24 18.37
N THR A 381 5.54 -31.04 19.18
CA THR A 381 6.09 -30.60 20.45
C THR A 381 7.59 -30.43 20.29
N VAL A 382 8.07 -29.23 20.61
CA VAL A 382 9.46 -28.84 20.45
C VAL A 382 10.06 -28.52 21.81
N ASN A 383 11.23 -29.10 22.08
CA ASN A 383 12.07 -28.68 23.19
C ASN A 383 13.20 -27.80 22.65
N THR A 384 13.52 -26.80 23.45
CA THR A 384 14.65 -25.90 23.22
C THR A 384 15.58 -25.93 24.42
N ASP A 385 16.76 -25.35 24.27
CA ASP A 385 17.70 -25.15 25.39
C ASP A 385 17.18 -24.23 26.51
N THR A 386 16.19 -23.37 26.24
CA THR A 386 15.63 -22.44 27.25
C THR A 386 14.19 -22.75 27.69
N LYS A 387 13.44 -23.50 26.88
CA LYS A 387 12.02 -23.83 27.10
C LYS A 387 11.72 -25.24 26.61
N SER A 388 11.04 -26.03 27.43
CA SER A 388 10.54 -27.35 27.04
C SER A 388 9.05 -27.28 26.68
N PHE A 389 8.60 -28.23 25.86
CA PHE A 389 7.19 -28.46 25.52
C PHE A 389 6.48 -27.29 24.81
N ILE A 390 7.13 -26.68 23.82
CA ILE A 390 6.48 -25.70 22.94
C ILE A 390 5.62 -26.44 21.91
N ASN A 391 4.31 -26.17 21.89
CA ASN A 391 3.41 -26.76 20.92
C ASN A 391 3.38 -25.91 19.64
N LEU A 392 3.90 -26.45 18.54
CA LEU A 392 3.77 -25.85 17.22
C LEU A 392 2.54 -26.38 16.51
N LYS A 393 1.75 -25.47 15.94
CA LYS A 393 0.54 -25.78 15.18
C LYS A 393 0.57 -25.13 13.82
N ALA A 394 -0.07 -25.79 12.87
CA ALA A 394 -0.19 -25.31 11.50
C ALA A 394 -1.42 -24.42 11.32
N THR A 395 -1.30 -23.30 10.60
CA THR A 395 -2.45 -22.49 10.20
C THR A 395 -2.28 -21.93 8.78
N ASN A 396 -3.35 -22.03 7.98
CA ASN A 396 -3.47 -21.37 6.68
C ASN A 396 -4.32 -20.09 6.76
N ARG A 397 -4.68 -19.65 7.99
CA ARG A 397 -5.47 -18.44 8.19
C ARG A 397 -4.67 -17.20 7.82
N PHE A 398 -5.39 -16.14 7.48
CA PHE A 398 -4.79 -14.85 7.16
C PHE A 398 -4.00 -14.29 8.36
N ILE A 399 -2.71 -13.98 8.14
CA ILE A 399 -1.87 -13.27 9.10
C ILE A 399 -1.49 -11.91 8.48
N ARG A 400 -1.89 -10.82 9.16
CA ARG A 400 -1.81 -9.44 8.62
C ARG A 400 -0.40 -8.99 8.23
N TRP A 401 0.61 -9.49 8.92
CA TRP A 401 2.00 -9.09 8.76
C TRP A 401 2.83 -10.09 7.94
N LEU A 402 2.17 -11.08 7.32
CA LEU A 402 2.75 -11.98 6.34
C LEU A 402 2.23 -11.69 4.92
N GLY A 403 3.07 -11.95 3.93
CA GLY A 403 2.74 -11.96 2.50
C GLY A 403 2.95 -10.63 1.80
N LEU A 404 3.78 -10.69 0.75
CA LEU A 404 4.12 -9.65 -0.22
C LEU A 404 3.55 -9.95 -1.62
#